data_AF-A0A371GCJ3-F1
#
_entry.id   AF-A0A371GCJ3-F1
#
_cell.length_a   1.000
_cell.length_b   1.000
_cell.length_c   1.000
_cell.angle_alpha   90.00
_cell.angle_beta   90.00
_cell.angle_gamma   90.00
#
_symmetry.space_group_name_H-M   'P 1'
#
loop_
_entity.id
_entity.type
_entity.pdbx_description
1 polymer ?
#
loop_
_entity_poly.entity_id
_entity_poly.type
_entity_poly.pdbx_seq_one_letter_code
_entity_poly.pdbx_strand_id
1 'polypeptide(L)'
;MEEPSCSATAINSSNIGFQLLKKQGWKEGTGLGISEQGRLEPVETYVKNNKRGLGADKVKKKVVKVKPDHSDSSKGNNQQDHLPQKKTKTLSKRMRKMQEFEKKMQEKEFERAFLREFWPENV
;
A
#
# COMPACT_ATOMS: atom_id res chain seq x y z
N MET A 1 -11.28 6.08 -5.97
CA MET A 1 -10.27 5.76 -6.98
C MET A 1 -9.46 7.03 -7.06
N GLU A 2 -8.22 7.02 -6.56
CA GLU A 2 -7.35 8.18 -6.69
C GLU A 2 -6.82 8.15 -8.12
N GLU A 3 -7.32 9.07 -8.96
CA GLU A 3 -6.83 9.24 -10.32
C GLU A 3 -5.35 9.68 -10.24
N PRO A 4 -4.44 9.07 -11.03
CA PRO A 4 -3.07 9.55 -11.10
C PRO A 4 -3.11 11.00 -11.61
N SER A 5 -2.62 11.93 -10.80
CA SER A 5 -2.38 13.32 -11.20
C SER A 5 -1.27 13.34 -12.25
N CYS A 6 -1.62 13.02 -13.50
CA CYS A 6 -0.80 13.35 -14.64
C CYS A 6 -1.07 14.82 -14.91
N SER A 7 -0.17 15.70 -14.48
CA SER A 7 -0.20 17.09 -14.90
C SER A 7 0.19 17.13 -16.38
N ALA A 8 -0.77 16.81 -17.26
CA ALA A 8 -0.69 16.90 -18.73
C ALA A 8 -0.57 18.36 -19.23
N THR A 9 -0.16 19.26 -18.35
CA THR A 9 0.02 20.67 -18.64
C THR A 9 1.47 20.89 -19.00
N ALA A 10 1.69 21.50 -20.17
CA ALA A 10 3.00 21.93 -20.61
C ALA A 10 3.71 22.78 -19.53
N ILE A 11 5.03 22.62 -19.44
CA ILE A 11 5.84 23.40 -18.50
C ILE A 11 5.79 24.87 -18.89
N ASN A 12 5.51 25.75 -17.92
CA ASN A 12 5.41 27.19 -18.15
C ASN A 12 6.75 27.78 -18.65
N SER A 13 6.69 28.81 -19.50
CA SER A 13 7.87 29.52 -20.02
C SER A 13 8.70 30.26 -18.97
N SER A 14 8.13 30.56 -17.80
CA SER A 14 8.85 31.10 -16.65
C SER A 14 9.76 30.07 -15.96
N ASN A 15 9.56 28.77 -16.22
CA ASN A 15 10.35 27.70 -15.64
C ASN A 15 11.78 27.71 -16.22
N ILE A 16 12.78 27.63 -15.34
CA ILE A 16 14.21 27.64 -15.73
C ILE A 16 14.54 26.47 -16.68
N GLY A 17 13.97 25.29 -16.44
CA GLY A 17 14.17 24.11 -17.28
C GLY A 17 13.60 24.30 -18.69
N PHE A 18 12.43 24.93 -18.81
CA PHE A 18 11.85 25.28 -20.11
C PHE A 18 12.77 26.22 -20.89
N GLN A 19 13.28 27.28 -20.24
CA GLN A 19 14.18 28.23 -20.87
C GLN A 19 15.50 27.60 -21.30
N LEU A 20 16.04 26.68 -20.48
CA LEU A 20 17.27 25.97 -20.81
C LEU A 20 17.07 25.06 -22.02
N LEU A 21 16.00 24.25 -22.05
CA LEU A 21 15.69 23.39 -23.18
C LEU A 21 15.58 24.21 -24.48
N LYS A 22 14.83 25.31 -24.45
CA LYS A 22 14.68 26.21 -25.59
C LYS A 22 16.01 26.79 -26.07
N LYS A 23 16.89 27.17 -25.14
CA LYS A 23 18.26 27.65 -25.46
C LYS A 23 19.13 26.57 -26.10
N GLN A 24 18.92 25.31 -25.76
CA GLN A 24 19.61 24.17 -26.35
C GLN A 24 18.98 23.67 -27.66
N GLY A 25 18.05 24.45 -28.24
CA GLY A 25 17.45 24.16 -29.54
C GLY A 25 16.23 23.23 -29.49
N TRP A 26 15.77 22.85 -28.30
CA TRP A 26 14.50 22.13 -28.17
C TRP A 26 13.31 23.04 -28.49
N LYS A 27 12.31 22.51 -29.20
CA LYS A 27 11.09 23.23 -29.57
C LYS A 27 9.91 22.69 -28.78
N GLU A 28 9.07 23.61 -28.30
CA GLU A 28 7.84 23.24 -27.61
C GLU A 28 6.96 22.37 -28.51
N GLY A 29 6.39 21.31 -27.94
CA GLY A 29 5.57 20.34 -28.66
C GLY A 29 6.34 19.27 -29.45
N THR A 30 7.69 19.32 -29.47
CA THR A 30 8.52 18.29 -30.12
C THR A 30 9.15 17.33 -29.13
N GLY A 31 9.32 16.08 -29.55
CA GLY A 31 10.01 15.06 -28.77
C GLY A 31 11.52 15.33 -28.68
N LEU A 32 12.18 14.74 -27.69
CA LEU A 32 13.64 14.84 -27.57
C LEU A 32 14.34 13.85 -28.53
N GLY A 33 15.56 14.18 -28.95
CA GLY A 33 16.39 13.34 -29.81
C GLY A 33 16.58 13.89 -31.22
N ILE A 34 17.49 13.27 -31.99
CA ILE A 34 17.92 13.76 -33.32
C ILE A 34 16.74 13.85 -34.31
N SER A 35 15.79 12.91 -34.20
CA SER A 35 14.61 12.85 -35.07
C SER A 35 13.32 13.15 -34.29
N GLU A 36 13.43 13.88 -33.18
CA GLU A 36 12.31 14.22 -32.30
C GLU A 36 11.52 12.98 -31.80
N GLN A 37 12.19 11.82 -31.72
CA GLN A 37 11.56 10.52 -31.49
C GLN A 37 11.18 10.25 -30.02
N GLY A 38 11.61 11.12 -29.11
CA GLY A 38 11.31 11.03 -27.69
C GLY A 38 9.83 11.24 -27.41
N ARG A 39 9.32 10.61 -26.36
CA ARG A 39 7.91 10.75 -25.98
C ARG A 39 7.62 12.16 -25.48
N LEU A 40 6.50 12.73 -25.89
CA LEU A 40 6.03 14.05 -25.46
C LEU A 40 5.54 14.04 -24.01
N GLU A 41 4.85 12.96 -23.63
CA GLU A 41 4.23 12.82 -22.33
C GLU A 41 5.10 12.01 -21.34
N PRO A 42 5.03 12.29 -20.03
CA PRO A 42 5.63 11.46 -18.98
C PRO A 42 5.12 10.02 -18.97
N VAL A 43 5.86 9.10 -18.35
CA VAL A 43 5.38 7.70 -18.22
C VAL A 43 4.34 7.69 -17.12
N GLU A 44 3.17 7.14 -17.39
CA GLU A 44 2.19 6.90 -16.32
C GLU A 44 2.75 5.92 -15.29
N THR A 45 2.55 6.25 -14.01
CA THR A 45 2.94 5.39 -12.91
C THR A 45 1.75 5.09 -12.03
N TYR A 46 1.73 3.89 -11.45
CA TYR A 46 0.68 3.48 -10.52
C TYR A 46 1.26 3.38 -9.11
N VAL A 47 0.67 4.13 -8.18
CA VAL A 47 1.03 4.02 -6.77
C VAL A 47 0.49 2.71 -6.21
N LYS A 48 1.39 1.89 -5.65
CA LYS A 48 1.01 0.65 -5.00
C LYS A 48 0.65 0.90 -3.54
N ASN A 49 -0.64 0.94 -3.23
CA ASN A 49 -1.11 1.17 -1.86
C ASN A 49 -1.06 -0.08 -0.96
N ASN A 50 -0.72 -1.26 -1.49
CA ASN A 50 -0.67 -2.50 -0.73
C ASN A 50 0.78 -2.93 -0.42
N LYS A 51 0.94 -3.72 0.64
CA LYS A 51 2.25 -4.26 1.06
C LYS A 51 2.52 -5.69 0.55
N ARG A 52 1.66 -6.23 -0.33
CA ARG A 52 1.79 -7.62 -0.82
C ARG A 52 2.85 -7.70 -1.91
N GLY A 53 3.46 -8.88 -2.09
CA GLY A 53 4.41 -9.13 -3.17
C GLY A 53 3.82 -8.89 -4.56
N LEU A 54 4.67 -8.64 -5.55
CA LEU A 54 4.27 -8.66 -6.96
C LEU A 54 3.79 -10.07 -7.32
N GLY A 55 2.76 -10.18 -8.16
CA GLY A 55 2.15 -11.46 -8.52
C GLY A 55 1.20 -12.06 -7.48
N ALA A 56 1.04 -11.46 -6.30
CA ALA A 56 0.15 -11.98 -5.27
C ALA A 56 -1.33 -11.73 -5.62
N ASP A 57 -2.18 -12.76 -5.52
CA ASP A 57 -3.59 -12.73 -5.94
C ASP A 57 -4.40 -11.56 -5.38
N LYS A 58 -5.07 -10.78 -6.23
CA LYS A 58 -5.93 -9.70 -5.78
C LYS A 58 -7.08 -10.27 -4.92
N VAL A 59 -7.17 -9.86 -3.66
CA VAL A 59 -8.30 -10.24 -2.80
C VAL A 59 -9.56 -9.61 -3.39
N LYS A 60 -10.47 -10.45 -3.90
CA LYS A 60 -11.80 -10.01 -4.32
C LYS A 60 -12.51 -9.51 -3.07
N LYS A 61 -12.71 -8.19 -2.95
CA LYS A 61 -13.53 -7.62 -1.88
C LYS A 61 -14.93 -8.22 -2.02
N LYS A 62 -15.31 -9.14 -1.13
CA LYS A 62 -16.70 -9.61 -1.04
C LYS A 62 -17.52 -8.43 -0.56
N VAL A 63 -18.20 -7.77 -1.49
CA VAL A 63 -19.22 -6.78 -1.16
C VAL A 63 -20.33 -7.55 -0.45
N VAL A 64 -20.40 -7.40 0.87
CA VAL A 64 -21.53 -7.87 1.67
C VAL A 64 -22.72 -7.02 1.24
N LYS A 65 -23.61 -7.58 0.41
CA LYS A 65 -24.92 -6.99 0.13
C LYS A 65 -25.74 -7.08 1.42
N VAL A 66 -25.77 -6.01 2.19
CA VAL A 66 -26.81 -5.80 3.21
C VAL A 66 -28.06 -5.39 2.46
N LYS A 67 -29.08 -6.27 2.44
CA LYS A 67 -30.43 -5.91 2.00
C LYS A 67 -31.13 -5.19 3.18
N PRO A 68 -31.88 -4.10 2.96
CA PRO A 68 -32.63 -3.44 4.03
C PRO A 68 -33.95 -4.18 4.32
N ASP A 69 -34.33 -4.16 5.60
CA ASP A 69 -35.52 -4.76 6.19
C ASP A 69 -36.84 -4.23 5.62
N HIS A 70 -37.84 -5.12 5.50
CA HIS A 70 -39.26 -4.78 5.66
C HIS A 70 -40.05 -5.95 6.28
N SER A 71 -40.45 -5.72 7.54
CA SER A 71 -41.70 -6.09 8.24
C SER A 71 -42.25 -7.54 8.30
N ASP A 72 -42.26 -8.04 9.54
CA ASP A 72 -43.39 -8.60 10.31
C ASP A 72 -43.72 -10.12 10.35
N SER A 73 -43.58 -10.65 11.56
CA SER A 73 -44.35 -11.71 12.25
C SER A 73 -44.57 -13.11 11.64
N SER A 74 -43.95 -14.13 12.28
CA SER A 74 -44.62 -15.18 13.11
C SER A 74 -44.03 -16.62 13.03
N LYS A 75 -43.74 -17.17 14.22
CA LYS A 75 -43.69 -18.58 14.70
C LYS A 75 -43.18 -19.74 13.80
N GLY A 76 -42.12 -20.42 14.28
CA GLY A 76 -41.77 -21.80 13.92
C GLY A 76 -40.50 -22.30 14.62
N ASN A 77 -40.57 -23.47 15.26
CA ASN A 77 -39.60 -24.01 16.22
C ASN A 77 -38.32 -24.64 15.61
N ASN A 78 -37.22 -24.51 16.36
CA ASN A 78 -36.04 -25.39 16.49
C ASN A 78 -35.62 -26.32 15.34
N GLN A 79 -34.48 -26.01 14.72
CA GLN A 79 -33.46 -27.02 14.37
C GLN A 79 -32.11 -26.54 14.93
N GLN A 80 -31.55 -27.38 15.79
CA GLN A 80 -30.24 -27.20 16.41
C GLN A 80 -29.22 -27.85 15.48
N ASP A 81 -28.42 -27.02 14.79
CA ASP A 81 -27.17 -27.45 14.19
C ASP A 81 -26.01 -26.78 14.93
N HIS A 82 -25.23 -27.61 15.61
CA HIS A 82 -24.00 -27.24 16.27
C HIS A 82 -22.88 -27.00 15.25
N LEU A 83 -22.24 -25.81 15.24
CA LEU A 83 -20.81 -25.62 14.92
C LEU A 83 -20.38 -24.16 15.24
N PRO A 84 -19.15 -23.94 15.70
CA PRO A 84 -18.88 -23.15 16.88
C PRO A 84 -18.84 -21.65 16.57
N GLN A 85 -19.47 -20.87 17.43
CA GLN A 85 -19.16 -19.46 17.58
C GLN A 85 -17.66 -19.32 17.85
N LYS A 86 -16.90 -18.80 16.88
CA LYS A 86 -15.54 -18.31 17.11
C LYS A 86 -15.65 -17.05 17.95
N LYS A 87 -15.84 -17.25 19.26
CA LYS A 87 -15.64 -16.24 20.28
C LYS A 87 -14.26 -15.67 20.03
N THR A 88 -14.22 -14.38 19.72
CA THR A 88 -13.02 -13.56 19.74
C THR A 88 -12.36 -13.80 21.08
N LYS A 89 -11.28 -14.58 21.08
CA LYS A 89 -10.45 -14.73 22.27
C LYS A 89 -9.83 -13.36 22.49
N THR A 90 -10.47 -12.55 23.32
CA THR A 90 -9.80 -11.52 24.11
C THR A 90 -8.65 -12.25 24.79
N LEU A 91 -7.47 -12.23 24.17
CA LEU A 91 -6.26 -12.84 24.73
C LEU A 91 -6.13 -12.27 26.14
N SER A 92 -6.12 -13.16 27.12
CA SER A 92 -6.00 -12.78 28.53
C SER A 92 -4.88 -11.74 28.65
N LYS A 93 -5.13 -10.63 29.38
CA LYS A 93 -4.18 -9.52 29.55
C LYS A 93 -2.76 -10.01 29.88
N ARG A 94 -2.65 -11.15 30.58
CA ARG A 94 -1.41 -11.83 30.93
C ARG A 94 -0.65 -12.41 29.73
N MET A 95 -1.35 -13.03 28.77
CA MET A 95 -0.73 -13.57 27.56
C MET A 95 -0.19 -12.47 26.65
N ARG A 96 -0.93 -11.35 26.53
CA ARG A 96 -0.48 -10.21 25.73
C ARG A 96 0.79 -9.58 26.30
N LYS A 97 0.87 -9.42 27.62
CA LYS A 97 2.05 -8.89 28.31
C LYS A 97 3.26 -9.83 28.20
N MET A 98 3.02 -11.14 28.20
CA MET A 98 4.07 -12.15 27.99
C MET A 98 4.64 -12.10 26.56
N GLN A 99 3.78 -12.05 25.54
CA GLN A 99 4.23 -11.93 24.14
C GLN A 99 5.00 -10.63 23.88
N GLU A 100 4.58 -9.53 24.48
CA GLU A 100 5.26 -8.24 24.32
C GLU A 100 6.65 -8.25 24.96
N PHE A 101 6.79 -8.88 26.13
CA PHE A 101 8.09 -9.05 26.78
C PHE A 101 9.02 -9.95 25.98
N GLU A 102 8.51 -11.08 25.48
CA GLU A 102 9.27 -12.01 24.63
C GLU A 102 9.74 -11.33 23.34
N LYS A 103 8.85 -10.59 22.67
CA LYS A 103 9.19 -9.81 21.47
C LYS A 103 10.26 -8.76 21.76
N LYS A 104 10.16 -8.07 22.90
CA LYS A 104 11.17 -7.07 23.31
C LYS A 104 12.53 -7.71 23.61
N MET A 105 12.54 -8.94 24.13
CA MET A 105 13.78 -9.70 24.32
C MET A 105 14.38 -10.13 22.98
N GLN A 106 13.56 -10.60 22.04
CA GLN A 106 13.99 -10.95 20.70
C GLN A 106 14.55 -9.74 19.93
N GLU A 107 13.91 -8.57 20.02
CA GLU A 107 14.42 -7.35 19.37
C GLU A 107 15.76 -6.92 19.96
N LYS A 108 15.93 -6.99 21.29
CA LYS A 108 17.24 -6.71 21.94
C LYS A 108 18.31 -7.71 21.55
N GLU A 109 17.96 -8.99 21.47
CA GLU A 109 18.88 -10.05 21.06
C GLU A 109 19.27 -9.89 19.58
N PHE A 110 18.29 -9.56 18.73
CA PHE A 110 18.52 -9.24 17.33
C PHE A 110 19.44 -8.03 17.18
N GLU A 111 19.19 -6.94 17.91
CA GLU A 111 20.02 -5.73 17.86
C GLU A 111 21.45 -6.01 18.34
N ARG A 112 21.60 -6.79 19.42
CA ARG A 112 22.92 -7.27 19.91
C ARG A 112 23.62 -8.15 18.88
N ALA A 113 22.92 -9.10 18.27
CA ALA A 113 23.47 -9.98 17.25
C ALA A 113 23.85 -9.20 15.98
N PHE A 114 22.99 -8.29 15.55
CA PHE A 114 23.18 -7.41 14.41
C PHE A 114 24.39 -6.50 14.59
N LEU A 115 24.52 -5.86 15.76
CA LEU A 115 25.70 -5.05 16.10
C LEU A 115 26.98 -5.88 16.14
N ARG A 116 26.94 -7.07 16.75
CA ARG A 116 28.09 -7.99 16.79
C ARG A 116 28.55 -8.42 15.39
N GLU A 117 27.62 -8.62 14.48
CA GLU A 117 27.90 -9.18 13.15
C GLU A 117 28.23 -8.11 12.10
N PHE A 118 27.73 -6.88 12.27
CA PHE A 118 27.88 -5.82 11.27
C PHE A 118 28.72 -4.61 11.73
N TRP A 119 29.05 -4.49 13.03
CA TRP A 119 29.85 -3.42 13.60
C TRP A 119 30.73 -3.90 14.79
N PRO A 120 31.83 -4.63 14.53
CA PRO A 120 32.63 -5.30 15.56
C PRO A 120 33.44 -4.37 16.49
N GLU A 121 33.59 -3.08 16.19
CA GLU A 121 34.46 -2.16 16.95
C GLU A 121 33.81 -1.47 18.16
N ASN A 122 32.56 -1.77 18.51
CA ASN A 122 31.82 -1.06 19.57
C ASN A 122 31.32 -1.96 20.72
N VAL A 123 31.98 -3.10 20.95
CA VAL A 123 31.82 -3.99 22.12
C VAL A 123 33.06 -3.90 23.01
#